data_AF-A0A835GE64-F1
#
_entry.id   AF-A0A835GE64-F1
#
_cell.length_a   1.000
_cell.length_b   1.000
_cell.length_c   1.000
_cell.angle_alpha   90.00
_cell.angle_beta   90.00
_cell.angle_gamma   90.00
#
_symmetry.space_group_name_H-M   'P 1'
#
loop_
_entity.id
_entity.type
_entity.pdbx_description
1 polymer ?
#
loop_
_entity_poly.entity_id
_entity_poly.type
_entity_poly.pdbx_seq_one_letter_code
_entity_poly.pdbx_strand_id
1 'polypeptide(L)'
;MSDVPDLSSDEDNFEDDEWQEMETSDTTVTCLFCSNVLSNIEEGITHCKAAHKFDLNELKLKFNMDCYSYIKLINYIRTHKPAPEVITNVNRVLWDDDKYYKPVEQDDWLMYDFDALTDKPSSPKTYHANVENGLVTLSEAHFSELQRTIQLLTQQLAESSTLLNNAKEDIKKMQDSMQTLVEGGNKNNTEVPAEVNCVASVPLRLMMATLVLMLISVSIMTCFQTKCELKLIGMQY
;
A
#
# COMPACT_ATOMS: atom_id res chain seq x y z
N MET A 1 20.54 -27.30 -68.08
CA MET A 1 20.05 -27.95 -66.85
C MET A 1 21.02 -27.53 -65.77
N SER A 2 20.57 -26.64 -64.89
CA SER A 2 21.37 -26.04 -63.83
C SER A 2 20.58 -26.24 -62.55
N ASP A 3 21.17 -26.96 -61.61
CA ASP A 3 20.56 -27.45 -60.38
C ASP A 3 20.08 -26.31 -59.48
N VAL A 4 18.84 -26.43 -59.01
CA VAL A 4 18.22 -25.56 -57.99
C VAL A 4 18.61 -26.10 -56.62
N PRO A 5 19.21 -25.30 -55.72
CA PRO A 5 19.51 -25.75 -54.37
C PRO A 5 18.23 -25.88 -53.54
N ASP A 6 18.07 -27.03 -52.93
CA ASP A 6 17.01 -27.37 -51.98
C ASP A 6 17.23 -26.61 -50.66
N LEU A 7 16.35 -25.66 -50.36
CA LEU A 7 16.29 -24.98 -49.07
C LEU A 7 15.53 -25.89 -48.10
N SER A 8 16.24 -26.88 -47.57
CA SER A 8 15.86 -27.63 -46.38
C SER A 8 15.57 -26.62 -45.26
N SER A 9 14.29 -26.44 -44.91
CA SER A 9 13.86 -25.59 -43.81
C SER A 9 14.41 -26.14 -42.51
N ASP A 10 15.31 -25.37 -41.89
CA ASP A 10 15.74 -25.57 -40.51
C ASP A 10 14.50 -25.79 -39.63
N GLU A 11 14.46 -26.94 -38.97
CA GLU A 11 13.55 -27.20 -37.86
C GLU A 11 13.79 -26.11 -36.81
N ASP A 12 12.80 -25.26 -36.60
CA ASP A 12 12.76 -24.32 -35.48
C ASP A 12 12.76 -25.12 -34.16
N ASN A 13 13.96 -25.46 -33.68
CA ASN A 13 14.20 -25.90 -32.32
C ASN A 13 14.06 -24.68 -31.41
N PHE A 14 12.81 -24.28 -31.14
CA PHE A 14 12.49 -23.41 -30.03
C PHE A 14 12.85 -24.17 -28.74
N GLU A 15 14.12 -24.07 -28.34
CA GLU A 15 14.50 -24.36 -26.96
C GLU A 15 13.64 -23.45 -26.09
N ASP A 16 12.71 -24.07 -25.38
CA ASP A 16 11.90 -23.48 -24.34
C ASP A 16 12.87 -22.93 -23.30
N ASP A 17 13.26 -21.65 -23.46
CA ASP A 17 14.04 -20.88 -22.51
C ASP A 17 13.22 -20.79 -21.21
N GLU A 18 13.30 -21.87 -20.43
CA GLU A 18 12.82 -21.99 -19.07
C GLU A 18 13.48 -20.84 -18.31
N TRP A 19 12.69 -19.78 -18.04
CA TRP A 19 13.12 -18.61 -17.28
C TRP A 19 13.68 -19.10 -15.95
N GLN A 20 15.00 -19.28 -15.88
CA GLN A 20 15.68 -19.66 -14.66
C GLN A 20 15.42 -18.51 -13.68
N GLU A 21 14.56 -18.77 -12.69
CA GLU A 21 14.44 -17.92 -11.51
C GLU A 21 15.84 -17.82 -10.94
N MET A 22 16.48 -16.66 -11.14
CA MET A 22 17.76 -16.35 -10.54
C MET A 22 17.55 -16.50 -9.03
N GLU A 23 18.14 -17.54 -8.45
CA GLU A 23 18.19 -17.72 -7.00
C GLU A 23 18.52 -16.35 -6.41
N THR A 24 17.72 -15.89 -5.45
CA THR A 24 17.97 -14.67 -4.70
C THR A 24 19.28 -14.88 -3.96
N SER A 25 20.39 -14.60 -4.64
CA SER A 25 21.73 -14.70 -4.09
C SER A 25 21.71 -13.90 -2.79
N ASP A 26 22.18 -14.51 -1.71
CA ASP A 26 22.35 -13.91 -0.39
C ASP A 26 23.12 -12.59 -0.54
N THR A 27 22.38 -11.51 -0.80
CA THR A 27 22.92 -10.20 -1.15
C THR A 27 23.12 -9.48 0.16
N THR A 28 24.31 -9.68 0.72
CA THR A 28 24.70 -8.96 1.93
C THR A 28 24.73 -7.47 1.64
N VAL A 29 24.12 -6.67 2.49
CA VAL A 29 24.00 -5.23 2.29
C VAL A 29 24.78 -4.45 3.34
N THR A 30 25.46 -3.38 2.92
CA THR A 30 26.12 -2.47 3.87
C THR A 30 25.14 -1.43 4.40
N CYS A 31 25.11 -1.22 5.72
CA CYS A 31 24.30 -0.19 6.36
C CYS A 31 24.49 1.20 5.72
N LEU A 32 23.44 2.02 5.75
CA LEU A 32 23.45 3.39 5.24
C LEU A 32 24.36 4.35 6.02
N PHE A 33 24.55 4.12 7.33
CA PHE A 33 25.21 5.07 8.23
C PHE A 33 26.49 4.55 8.89
N CYS A 34 26.77 3.26 8.79
CA CYS A 34 27.98 2.65 9.35
C CYS A 34 28.53 1.55 8.42
N SER A 35 29.67 0.97 8.79
CA SER A 35 30.36 -0.05 8.00
C SER A 35 29.87 -1.48 8.27
N ASN A 36 28.76 -1.66 9.00
CA ASN A 36 28.21 -2.98 9.26
C ASN A 36 27.60 -3.56 7.99
N VAL A 37 27.92 -4.82 7.72
CA VAL A 37 27.36 -5.62 6.63
C VAL A 37 26.30 -6.55 7.23
N LEU A 38 25.12 -6.59 6.62
CA LEU A 38 23.94 -7.32 7.08
C LEU A 38 23.54 -8.35 6.02
N SER A 39 22.73 -9.34 6.41
CA SER A 39 22.42 -10.46 5.52
C SER A 39 21.46 -10.08 4.38
N ASN A 40 20.59 -9.09 4.63
CA ASN A 40 19.60 -8.59 3.67
C ASN A 40 19.17 -7.15 4.05
N ILE A 41 18.37 -6.52 3.19
CA ILE A 41 17.91 -5.13 3.34
C ILE A 41 16.94 -4.99 4.52
N GLU A 42 16.13 -6.00 4.81
CA GLU A 42 15.19 -6.01 5.93
C GLU A 42 15.92 -5.96 7.28
N GLU A 43 17.00 -6.73 7.42
CA GLU A 43 17.94 -6.65 8.55
C GLU A 43 18.60 -5.27 8.60
N GLY A 44 18.99 -4.72 7.44
CA GLY A 44 19.56 -3.38 7.33
C GLY A 44 18.61 -2.28 7.81
N ILE A 45 17.33 -2.34 7.44
CA ILE A 45 16.30 -1.42 7.90
C ILE A 45 16.12 -1.54 9.43
N THR A 46 16.05 -2.78 9.94
CA THR A 46 15.94 -3.06 11.37
C THR A 46 17.14 -2.51 12.15
N HIS A 47 18.35 -2.69 11.60
CA HIS A 47 19.58 -2.16 12.17
C HIS A 47 19.60 -0.62 12.17
N CYS A 48 19.19 0.02 11.08
CA CYS A 48 19.11 1.48 11.02
C CYS A 48 18.15 2.04 12.08
N LYS A 49 17.04 1.35 12.35
CA LYS A 49 16.10 1.72 13.40
C LYS A 49 16.70 1.56 14.80
N ALA A 50 17.33 0.43 15.09
CA ALA A 50 17.86 0.12 16.42
C ALA A 50 19.14 0.90 16.77
N ALA A 51 20.12 0.93 15.87
CA ALA A 51 21.44 1.51 16.12
C ALA A 51 21.51 3.00 15.79
N HIS A 52 20.77 3.45 14.78
CA HIS A 52 20.86 4.81 14.24
C HIS A 52 19.61 5.66 14.51
N LYS A 53 18.57 5.10 15.15
CA LYS A 53 17.27 5.77 15.36
C LYS A 53 16.71 6.36 14.05
N PHE A 54 16.96 5.66 12.95
CA PHE A 54 16.51 6.01 11.63
C PHE A 54 15.42 5.02 11.21
N ASP A 55 14.17 5.50 11.17
CA ASP A 55 13.03 4.72 10.71
C ASP A 55 12.65 5.15 9.28
N LEU A 56 12.94 4.28 8.32
CA LEU A 56 12.67 4.54 6.90
C LEU A 56 11.16 4.67 6.62
N ASN A 57 10.32 3.93 7.34
CA ASN A 57 8.87 3.98 7.17
C ASN A 57 8.30 5.29 7.75
N GLU A 58 8.81 5.74 8.91
CA GLU A 58 8.46 7.04 9.47
C GLU A 58 8.80 8.17 8.48
N LEU A 59 9.98 8.10 7.85
CA LEU A 59 10.40 9.07 6.85
C LEU A 59 9.52 9.06 5.59
N LYS A 60 9.16 7.84 5.11
CA LYS A 60 8.24 7.63 3.99
C LYS A 60 6.92 8.34 4.23
N LEU A 61 6.34 8.17 5.42
CA LEU A 61 5.08 8.81 5.80
C LEU A 61 5.23 10.32 6.00
N LYS A 62 6.29 10.76 6.69
CA LYS A 62 6.54 12.17 7.01
C LYS A 62 6.67 13.05 5.77
N PHE A 63 7.34 12.56 4.73
CA PHE A 63 7.59 13.30 3.49
C PHE A 63 6.75 12.82 2.31
N ASN A 64 5.83 11.87 2.52
CA ASN A 64 5.04 11.23 1.47
C ASN A 64 5.91 10.78 0.29
N MET A 65 6.97 10.02 0.61
CA MET A 65 8.00 9.63 -0.35
C MET A 65 7.48 8.58 -1.33
N ASP A 66 7.88 8.72 -2.59
CA ASP A 66 7.76 7.72 -3.65
C ASP A 66 9.10 7.02 -3.92
N CYS A 67 9.12 6.07 -4.86
CA CYS A 67 10.32 5.32 -5.24
C CYS A 67 11.45 6.25 -5.73
N TYR A 68 11.13 7.34 -6.42
CA TYR A 68 12.12 8.32 -6.87
C TYR A 68 12.73 9.12 -5.72
N SER A 69 11.91 9.54 -4.76
CA SER A 69 12.36 10.22 -3.55
C SER A 69 13.25 9.31 -2.71
N TYR A 70 12.95 8.01 -2.66
CA TYR A 70 13.79 7.01 -2.04
C TYR A 70 15.16 6.88 -2.73
N ILE A 71 15.20 6.75 -4.06
CA ILE A 71 16.46 6.72 -4.82
C ILE A 71 17.30 7.96 -4.52
N LYS A 72 16.69 9.15 -4.55
CA LYS A 72 17.38 10.40 -4.22
C LYS A 72 17.92 10.40 -2.79
N LEU A 73 17.18 9.86 -1.81
CA LEU A 73 17.62 9.73 -0.42
C LEU A 73 18.85 8.81 -0.30
N ILE A 74 18.81 7.62 -0.90
CA ILE A 74 19.92 6.66 -0.84
C ILE A 74 21.19 7.28 -1.43
N ASN A 75 21.08 7.87 -2.63
CA ASN A 75 22.21 8.56 -3.27
C ASN A 75 22.71 9.76 -2.44
N TYR A 76 21.81 10.51 -1.80
CA TYR A 76 22.17 11.59 -0.89
C TYR A 76 23.00 11.08 0.30
N ILE A 77 22.55 10.01 0.95
CA ILE A 77 23.25 9.40 2.09
C ILE A 77 24.64 8.93 1.68
N ARG A 78 24.75 8.20 0.57
CA ARG A 78 26.05 7.69 0.09
C ARG A 78 27.02 8.79 -0.32
N THR A 79 26.52 9.86 -0.95
CA THR A 79 27.34 10.99 -1.39
C THR A 79 27.86 11.80 -0.20
N HIS A 80 26.97 12.18 0.71
CA HIS A 80 27.27 13.19 1.75
C HIS A 80 27.66 12.58 3.10
N LYS A 81 27.39 11.28 3.29
CA LYS A 81 27.58 10.55 4.56
C LYS A 81 27.10 11.34 5.78
N PRO A 82 25.85 11.87 5.74
CA PRO A 82 25.31 12.66 6.85
C PRO A 82 25.12 11.79 8.09
N ALA A 83 25.14 12.42 9.27
CA ALA A 83 24.72 11.74 10.49
C ALA A 83 23.21 11.41 10.43
N PRO A 84 22.76 10.28 11.00
CA PRO A 84 21.34 9.88 10.98
C PRO A 84 20.40 10.98 11.51
N GLU A 85 20.82 11.67 12.56
CA GLU A 85 20.09 12.75 13.22
C GLU A 85 19.73 13.90 12.28
N VAL A 86 20.59 14.18 11.28
CA VAL A 86 20.35 15.23 10.30
C VAL A 86 19.15 14.86 9.43
N ILE A 87 19.00 13.58 9.06
CA ILE A 87 17.92 13.13 8.19
C ILE A 87 16.61 12.97 8.97
N THR A 88 16.65 12.45 10.18
CA THR A 88 15.44 12.24 10.98
C THR A 88 14.82 13.58 11.42
N ASN A 89 15.64 14.57 11.78
CA ASN A 89 15.18 15.82 12.39
C ASN A 89 14.85 16.94 11.39
N VAL A 90 15.09 16.75 10.09
CA VAL A 90 14.76 17.80 9.11
C VAL A 90 13.25 17.98 8.96
N ASN A 91 12.84 19.22 8.74
CA ASN A 91 11.47 19.58 8.40
C ASN A 91 11.25 19.68 6.89
N ARG A 92 12.33 19.75 6.10
CA ARG A 92 12.31 19.83 4.64
C ARG A 92 13.24 18.78 4.07
N VAL A 93 12.84 18.20 2.95
CA VAL A 93 13.62 17.22 2.19
C VAL A 93 14.96 17.84 1.75
N LEU A 94 16.07 17.21 2.13
CA LEU A 94 17.44 17.65 1.78
C LEU A 94 17.92 17.09 0.44
N TRP A 95 17.28 16.03 -0.03
CA TRP A 95 17.62 15.28 -1.24
C TRP A 95 16.71 15.61 -2.44
N ASP A 96 16.07 16.78 -2.44
CA ASP A 96 15.17 17.22 -3.51
C ASP A 96 15.94 17.93 -4.65
N ASP A 97 16.95 17.26 -5.19
CA ASP A 97 17.77 17.75 -6.30
C ASP A 97 17.97 16.62 -7.32
N ASP A 98 17.79 16.94 -8.60
CA ASP A 98 17.89 15.97 -9.69
C ASP A 98 19.30 15.40 -9.87
N LYS A 99 20.33 16.04 -9.29
CA LYS A 99 21.68 15.46 -9.26
C LYS A 99 21.71 14.08 -8.58
N TYR A 100 20.79 13.81 -7.67
CA TYR A 100 20.69 12.54 -6.94
C TYR A 100 19.96 11.43 -7.72
N TYR A 101 19.56 11.68 -8.97
CA TYR A 101 19.15 10.59 -9.88
C TYR A 101 20.33 9.81 -10.44
N LYS A 102 21.53 10.38 -10.42
CA LYS A 102 22.72 9.69 -10.89
C LYS A 102 23.17 8.71 -9.82
N PRO A 103 23.20 7.39 -10.09
CA PRO A 103 23.68 6.41 -9.14
C PRO A 103 25.11 6.74 -8.74
N VAL A 104 25.37 6.77 -7.45
CA VAL A 104 26.71 7.07 -6.93
C VAL A 104 27.58 5.82 -7.06
N GLU A 105 27.03 4.63 -6.81
CA GLU A 105 27.64 3.31 -6.95
C GLU A 105 26.55 2.26 -7.21
N GLN A 106 26.93 1.03 -7.57
CA GLN A 106 26.00 -0.12 -7.61
C GLN A 106 25.69 -0.51 -6.16
N ASP A 107 24.63 0.08 -5.61
CA ASP A 107 24.21 -0.09 -4.22
C ASP A 107 22.96 -0.97 -4.14
N ASP A 108 23.03 -2.05 -3.36
CA ASP A 108 21.94 -3.01 -3.17
C ASP A 108 20.68 -2.35 -2.60
N TRP A 109 20.83 -1.25 -1.84
CA TRP A 109 19.68 -0.48 -1.36
C TRP A 109 18.80 0.06 -2.50
N LEU A 110 19.36 0.31 -3.68
CA LEU A 110 18.60 0.79 -4.84
C LEU A 110 17.75 -0.30 -5.49
N MET A 111 18.04 -1.57 -5.21
CA MET A 111 17.28 -2.73 -5.72
C MET A 111 16.08 -3.07 -4.82
N TYR A 112 15.99 -2.45 -3.66
CA TYR A 112 14.89 -2.67 -2.73
C TYR A 112 13.56 -2.15 -3.28
N ASP A 113 12.52 -2.99 -3.19
CA ASP A 113 11.16 -2.56 -3.48
C ASP A 113 10.64 -1.64 -2.37
N PHE A 114 10.84 -0.35 -2.56
CA PHE A 114 10.40 0.68 -1.62
C PHE A 114 8.87 0.67 -1.39
N ASP A 115 8.08 0.18 -2.35
CA ASP A 115 6.63 0.10 -2.20
C ASP A 115 6.20 -1.03 -1.27
N ALA A 116 7.00 -2.09 -1.15
CA ALA A 116 6.79 -3.18 -0.20
C ALA A 116 6.85 -2.75 1.28
N LEU A 117 7.46 -1.59 1.60
CA LEU A 117 7.47 -1.03 2.98
C LEU A 117 6.08 -0.66 3.49
N THR A 118 5.15 -0.42 2.57
CA THR A 118 3.77 -0.12 2.91
C THR A 118 2.94 -1.37 2.68
N ASP A 119 2.19 -1.81 3.68
CA ASP A 119 1.13 -2.84 3.57
C ASP A 119 -0.03 -2.39 2.66
N LYS A 120 0.24 -1.70 1.55
CA LYS A 120 -0.70 -1.69 0.45
C LYS A 120 -0.75 -3.13 -0.07
N PRO A 121 -1.92 -3.79 -0.07
CA PRO A 121 -2.07 -5.15 -0.56
C PRO A 121 -1.91 -5.25 -2.09
N SER A 122 -1.16 -4.35 -2.73
CA SER A 122 -1.06 -4.21 -4.18
C SER A 122 -0.06 -5.17 -4.82
N SER A 123 0.81 -5.82 -4.06
CA SER A 123 1.68 -6.89 -4.56
C SER A 123 1.37 -8.22 -3.85
N PRO A 124 1.20 -9.33 -4.60
CA PRO A 124 1.13 -10.65 -4.00
C PRO A 124 2.45 -10.92 -3.27
N LYS A 125 2.39 -11.11 -1.95
CA LYS A 125 3.53 -11.66 -1.19
C LYS A 125 3.91 -13.00 -1.82
N THR A 126 5.16 -13.16 -2.24
CA THR A 126 5.66 -14.43 -2.80
C THR A 126 5.63 -15.48 -1.70
N TYR A 127 4.80 -16.50 -1.87
CA TYR A 127 4.72 -17.64 -0.95
C TYR A 127 5.13 -18.90 -1.71
N HIS A 128 6.10 -19.64 -1.16
CA HIS A 128 6.44 -20.97 -1.66
C HIS A 128 5.29 -21.93 -1.33
N ALA A 129 4.74 -22.57 -2.37
CA ALA A 129 3.78 -23.64 -2.22
C ALA A 129 4.50 -24.98 -2.38
N ASN A 130 4.43 -25.83 -1.35
CA ASN A 130 5.04 -27.14 -1.41
C ASN A 130 4.06 -28.12 -2.05
N VAL A 131 4.48 -28.79 -3.12
CA VAL A 131 3.72 -29.88 -3.76
C VAL A 131 4.30 -31.20 -3.29
N GLU A 132 3.61 -31.88 -2.37
CA GLU A 132 3.90 -33.26 -2.00
C GLU A 132 2.73 -34.14 -2.45
N ASN A 133 3.02 -35.22 -3.18
CA ASN A 133 2.04 -36.22 -3.63
C ASN A 133 0.84 -35.66 -4.44
N GLY A 134 1.05 -34.58 -5.20
CA GLY A 134 -0.02 -33.93 -5.99
C GLY A 134 -0.99 -33.09 -5.15
N LEU A 135 -0.69 -32.88 -3.87
CA LEU A 135 -1.42 -31.98 -2.99
C LEU A 135 -0.59 -30.71 -2.79
N VAL A 136 -1.18 -29.56 -3.13
CA VAL A 136 -0.61 -28.26 -2.81
C VAL A 136 -0.85 -28.01 -1.32
N THR A 137 0.22 -27.97 -0.54
CA THR A 137 0.15 -27.66 0.89
C THR A 137 0.61 -26.24 1.13
N LEU A 138 -0.25 -25.43 1.76
CA LEU A 138 0.07 -24.08 2.20
C LEU A 138 0.45 -24.11 3.67
N SER A 139 1.37 -23.25 4.09
CA SER A 139 1.59 -23.01 5.51
C SER A 139 0.32 -22.46 6.15
N GLU A 140 0.08 -22.79 7.43
CA GLU A 140 -1.10 -22.33 8.19
C GLU A 140 -1.21 -20.79 8.21
N ALA A 141 -0.06 -20.11 8.27
CA ALA A 141 0.01 -18.65 8.19
C ALA A 141 -0.44 -18.12 6.83
N HIS A 142 -0.02 -18.75 5.72
CA HIS A 142 -0.42 -18.33 4.37
C HIS A 142 -1.92 -18.58 4.14
N PHE A 143 -2.44 -19.73 4.56
CA PHE A 143 -3.88 -20.00 4.46
C PHE A 143 -4.72 -18.98 5.23
N SER A 144 -4.30 -18.63 6.45
CA SER A 144 -4.99 -17.63 7.28
C SER A 144 -4.99 -16.23 6.65
N GLU A 145 -3.88 -15.83 6.02
CA GLU A 145 -3.77 -14.53 5.35
C GLU A 145 -4.58 -14.49 4.06
N LEU A 146 -4.55 -15.57 3.27
CA LEU A 146 -5.37 -15.70 2.07
C LEU A 146 -6.86 -15.62 2.41
N GLN A 147 -7.29 -16.32 3.47
CA GLN A 147 -8.67 -16.27 3.94
C GLN A 147 -9.09 -14.85 4.38
N ARG A 148 -8.22 -14.12 5.10
CA ARG A 148 -8.46 -12.71 5.44
C ARG A 148 -8.59 -11.83 4.21
N THR A 149 -7.71 -12.01 3.24
CA THR A 149 -7.71 -11.23 2.00
C THR A 149 -9.01 -11.46 1.22
N ILE A 150 -9.44 -12.72 1.08
CA ILE A 150 -10.72 -13.07 0.43
C ILE A 150 -11.88 -12.39 1.16
N GLN A 151 -11.92 -12.46 2.49
CA GLN A 151 -12.96 -11.79 3.27
C GLN A 151 -12.97 -10.28 3.06
N LEU A 152 -11.81 -9.63 3.08
CA LEU A 152 -11.69 -8.20 2.84
C LEU A 152 -12.18 -7.81 1.44
N LEU A 153 -11.75 -8.53 0.40
CA LEU A 153 -12.16 -8.25 -0.98
C LEU A 153 -13.66 -8.48 -1.19
N THR A 154 -14.23 -9.52 -0.59
CA THR A 154 -15.69 -9.76 -0.66
C THR A 154 -16.48 -8.65 0.03
N GLN A 155 -15.97 -8.12 1.15
CA GLN A 155 -16.57 -6.97 1.83
C GLN A 155 -16.50 -5.70 0.96
N GLN A 156 -15.35 -5.42 0.34
CA GLN A 156 -15.21 -4.27 -0.57
C GLN A 156 -16.15 -4.38 -1.78
N LEU A 157 -16.30 -5.58 -2.35
CA LEU A 157 -17.26 -5.81 -3.44
C LEU A 157 -18.70 -5.59 -3.00
N ALA A 158 -19.07 -6.04 -1.79
CA ALA A 158 -20.40 -5.83 -1.23
C ALA A 158 -20.68 -4.33 -1.03
N GLU A 159 -19.72 -3.58 -0.48
CA GLU A 159 -19.83 -2.13 -0.29
C GLU A 159 -19.93 -1.37 -1.62
N SER A 160 -19.08 -1.71 -2.59
CA SER A 160 -19.15 -1.11 -3.93
C SER A 160 -20.50 -1.39 -4.62
N SER A 161 -21.00 -2.62 -4.49
CA SER A 161 -22.31 -3.02 -5.02
C SER A 161 -23.47 -2.24 -4.38
N THR A 162 -23.43 -1.99 -3.06
CA THR A 162 -24.48 -1.20 -2.39
C THR A 162 -24.45 0.26 -2.83
N LEU A 163 -23.27 0.87 -2.95
CA LEU A 163 -23.12 2.23 -3.47
C LEU A 163 -23.69 2.36 -4.89
N LEU A 164 -23.40 1.42 -5.77
CA LEU A 164 -23.93 1.42 -7.14
C LEU A 164 -25.46 1.25 -7.17
N ASN A 165 -26.01 0.39 -6.32
CA ASN A 165 -27.47 0.23 -6.22
C ASN A 165 -28.17 1.50 -5.73
N ASN A 166 -27.59 2.17 -4.73
CA ASN A 166 -28.11 3.44 -4.23
C ASN A 166 -28.06 4.53 -5.32
N ALA A 167 -26.92 4.66 -6.01
CA ALA A 167 -26.78 5.62 -7.11
C ALA A 167 -27.79 5.34 -8.25
N LYS A 168 -28.05 4.08 -8.55
CA LYS A 168 -29.08 3.68 -9.52
C LYS A 168 -30.48 4.08 -9.08
N GLU A 169 -30.80 3.95 -7.80
CA GLU A 169 -32.10 4.36 -7.25
C GLU A 169 -32.26 5.89 -7.32
N ASP A 170 -31.22 6.64 -6.97
CA ASP A 170 -31.24 8.10 -7.03
C ASP A 170 -31.42 8.62 -8.46
N ILE A 171 -30.75 7.98 -9.44
CA ILE A 171 -30.95 8.29 -10.87
C ILE A 171 -32.40 8.04 -11.28
N LYS A 172 -33.01 6.95 -10.80
CA LYS A 172 -34.40 6.62 -11.12
C LYS A 172 -35.37 7.64 -10.50
N LYS A 173 -35.17 8.02 -9.24
CA LYS A 173 -35.97 9.06 -8.57
C LYS A 173 -35.86 10.40 -9.29
N MET A 174 -34.67 10.77 -9.75
CA MET A 174 -34.43 11.98 -10.53
C MET A 174 -35.18 11.92 -11.88
N GLN A 175 -35.15 10.78 -12.56
CA GLN A 175 -35.89 10.56 -13.81
C GLN A 175 -37.41 10.69 -13.59
N ASP A 176 -37.96 10.06 -12.55
CA ASP A 176 -39.40 10.11 -12.24
C ASP A 176 -39.84 11.55 -11.89
N SER A 177 -39.01 12.28 -11.15
CA SER A 177 -39.23 13.70 -10.83
C SER A 177 -39.22 14.57 -12.08
N MET A 178 -38.28 14.32 -13.01
CA MET A 178 -38.20 15.02 -14.29
C MET A 178 -39.39 14.69 -15.20
N GLN A 179 -39.80 13.42 -15.26
CA GLN A 179 -40.97 12.99 -16.03
C GLN A 179 -42.25 13.68 -15.52
N THR A 180 -42.42 13.77 -14.20
CA THR A 180 -43.54 14.48 -13.59
C THR A 180 -43.58 15.97 -13.98
N LEU A 181 -42.42 16.63 -14.04
CA LEU A 181 -42.32 18.04 -14.48
C LEU A 181 -42.64 18.21 -15.98
N VAL A 182 -42.22 17.27 -16.82
CA VAL A 182 -42.47 17.30 -18.27
C VAL A 182 -43.93 16.98 -18.60
N GLU A 183 -44.56 16.05 -17.87
CA GLU A 183 -45.97 15.67 -18.03
C GLU A 183 -46.94 16.64 -17.33
N GLY A 184 -46.46 17.40 -16.33
CA GLY A 184 -47.23 18.43 -15.61
C GLY A 184 -47.47 19.73 -16.40
N GLY A 185 -47.02 19.84 -17.65
CA GLY A 185 -47.10 21.04 -18.49
C GLY A 185 -48.49 21.41 -19.04
N ASN A 186 -49.59 20.80 -18.58
CA ASN A 186 -50.93 21.22 -19.00
C ASN A 186 -51.98 21.09 -17.89
N LYS A 187 -52.03 22.06 -16.97
CA LYS A 187 -53.24 22.54 -16.29
C LYS A 187 -53.00 23.87 -15.58
N ASN A 188 -54.00 24.73 -15.69
CA ASN A 188 -53.96 26.16 -15.45
C ASN A 188 -53.77 26.59 -13.97
N ASN A 189 -53.13 27.76 -13.83
CA ASN A 189 -53.40 28.84 -12.87
C ASN A 189 -53.04 28.69 -11.37
N THR A 190 -52.18 29.64 -10.97
CA THR A 190 -52.11 30.40 -9.70
C THR A 190 -51.69 29.64 -8.43
N GLU A 191 -50.43 29.81 -8.01
CA GLU A 191 -50.01 30.57 -6.80
C GLU A 191 -48.52 30.32 -6.48
N VAL A 192 -47.80 31.45 -6.33
CA VAL A 192 -46.52 31.78 -5.63
C VAL A 192 -45.59 30.64 -5.11
N PRO A 193 -44.25 30.73 -5.33
CA PRO A 193 -43.34 29.59 -5.20
C PRO A 193 -43.06 29.19 -3.75
N ALA A 194 -43.26 27.90 -3.46
CA ALA A 194 -42.74 27.24 -2.27
C ALA A 194 -41.20 27.18 -2.32
N GLU A 195 -40.58 27.53 -1.20
CA GLU A 195 -39.14 27.58 -0.97
C GLU A 195 -38.41 26.39 -1.61
N VAL A 196 -37.46 26.72 -2.48
CA VAL A 196 -36.46 25.75 -2.96
C VAL A 196 -35.48 25.54 -1.82
N ASN A 197 -35.74 24.55 -0.98
CA ASN A 197 -34.82 24.19 0.09
C ASN A 197 -33.63 23.44 -0.53
N CYS A 198 -32.59 24.20 -0.90
CA CYS A 198 -31.32 23.67 -1.34
C CYS A 198 -30.70 22.82 -0.23
N VAL A 199 -30.38 21.57 -0.55
CA VAL A 199 -29.74 20.58 0.33
C VAL A 199 -28.43 21.15 0.88
N ALA A 200 -28.48 21.70 2.09
CA ALA A 200 -27.32 22.05 2.88
C ALA A 200 -27.68 21.95 4.37
N SER A 201 -27.80 20.73 4.87
CA SER A 201 -27.52 20.44 6.28
C SER A 201 -27.45 18.92 6.52
N VAL A 202 -26.30 18.33 6.20
CA VAL A 202 -25.89 17.13 6.93
C VAL A 202 -25.61 17.59 8.36
N PRO A 203 -26.32 17.10 9.39
CA PRO A 203 -26.09 17.57 10.74
C PRO A 203 -24.72 17.08 11.21
N LEU A 204 -23.73 17.97 11.22
CA LEU A 204 -22.38 17.76 11.79
C LEU A 204 -22.42 17.16 13.21
N ARG A 205 -23.56 17.23 13.90
CA ARG A 205 -23.77 16.63 15.23
C ARG A 205 -23.67 15.11 15.23
N LEU A 206 -24.06 14.41 14.15
CA LEU A 206 -24.02 12.95 14.12
C LEU A 206 -22.60 12.41 13.85
N MET A 207 -21.83 13.10 13.00
CA MET A 207 -20.43 12.74 12.74
C MET A 207 -19.51 13.08 13.91
N MET A 208 -19.78 14.16 14.65
CA MET A 208 -19.04 14.46 15.87
C MET A 208 -19.35 13.44 16.98
N ALA A 209 -20.59 12.96 17.08
CA ALA A 209 -20.96 11.92 18.04
C ALA A 209 -20.27 10.58 17.74
N THR A 210 -20.16 10.17 16.47
CA THR A 210 -19.44 8.94 16.10
C THR A 210 -17.93 9.07 16.33
N LEU A 211 -17.33 10.22 16.03
CA LEU A 211 -15.91 10.45 16.32
C LEU A 211 -15.61 10.42 17.82
N VAL A 212 -16.47 11.06 18.64
CA VAL A 212 -16.30 11.06 20.12
C VAL A 212 -16.48 9.65 20.68
N LEU A 213 -17.44 8.86 20.18
CA LEU A 213 -17.60 7.46 20.60
C LEU A 213 -16.41 6.58 20.19
N MET A 214 -15.80 6.82 19.02
CA MET A 214 -14.57 6.14 18.59
C MET A 214 -13.36 6.53 19.45
N LEU A 215 -13.23 7.81 19.83
CA LEU A 215 -12.14 8.26 20.70
C LEU A 215 -12.29 7.72 22.13
N ILE A 216 -13.53 7.62 22.63
CA ILE A 216 -13.83 7.02 23.93
C ILE A 216 -13.52 5.51 23.91
N SER A 217 -13.87 4.78 22.85
CA SER A 217 -13.58 3.34 22.76
C SER A 217 -12.08 3.06 22.68
N VAL A 218 -11.32 3.86 21.92
CA VAL A 218 -9.86 3.77 21.85
C VAL A 218 -9.21 4.08 23.21
N SER A 219 -9.72 5.08 23.94
CA SER A 219 -9.22 5.43 25.28
C SER A 219 -9.53 4.35 26.32
N ILE A 220 -10.71 3.72 26.24
CA ILE A 220 -11.09 2.61 27.13
C ILE A 220 -10.24 1.38 26.82
N MET A 221 -10.02 1.03 25.55
CA MET A 221 -9.16 -0.08 25.13
C MET A 221 -7.72 0.09 25.61
N THR A 222 -7.12 1.27 25.40
CA THR A 222 -5.75 1.58 25.86
C THR A 222 -5.62 1.57 27.38
N CYS A 223 -6.63 2.06 28.11
CA CYS A 223 -6.70 1.98 29.57
C CYS A 223 -6.83 0.52 30.07
N PHE A 224 -7.58 -0.32 29.37
CA PHE A 224 -7.70 -1.74 29.71
C PHE A 224 -6.38 -2.50 29.44
N GLN A 225 -5.71 -2.19 28.33
CA GLN A 225 -4.41 -2.77 27.96
C GLN A 225 -3.35 -2.43 29.02
N THR A 226 -3.22 -1.16 29.40
CA THR A 226 -2.25 -0.72 30.43
C THR A 226 -2.56 -1.29 31.81
N LYS A 227 -3.85 -1.42 32.19
CA LYS A 227 -4.24 -2.02 33.47
C LYS A 227 -4.01 -3.54 33.52
N CYS A 228 -4.10 -4.24 32.37
CA CYS A 228 -3.69 -5.64 32.23
C CYS A 228 -2.17 -5.80 32.35
N GLU A 229 -1.38 -4.92 31.73
CA GLU A 229 0.09 -4.99 31.82
C GLU A 229 0.60 -4.68 33.23
N LEU A 230 0.03 -3.68 33.92
CA LEU A 230 0.38 -3.43 35.33
C LEU A 230 -0.01 -4.59 36.26
N LYS A 231 -1.08 -5.32 35.95
CA LYS A 231 -1.49 -6.49 36.75
C LYS A 231 -0.62 -7.72 36.50
N LEU A 232 -0.08 -7.88 35.29
CA LEU A 232 0.91 -8.90 34.96
C LEU A 232 2.27 -8.62 35.63
N ILE A 233 2.71 -7.36 35.65
CA ILE A 233 3.96 -6.94 36.33
C ILE A 233 3.84 -7.09 37.85
N GLY A 234 2.67 -6.80 38.44
CA GLY A 234 2.43 -6.95 39.88
C GLY A 234 2.26 -8.40 40.39
N MET A 235 2.20 -9.41 39.50
CA MET A 235 2.16 -10.83 39.87
C MET A 235 3.54 -11.52 39.74
N GLN A 236 4.57 -10.78 39.35
CA GLN A 236 5.96 -11.26 39.24
C GLN A 236 6.89 -10.78 40.37
N TYR A 237 6.34 -10.15 41.42
CA TYR A 237 7.06 -9.76 42.63
C TYR A 237 6.43 -10.35 43.89
#